data_AF-A0A6N3C8C5-F1
#
_entry.id   AF-A0A6N3C8C5-F1
#
_cell.length_a   1.000
_cell.length_b   1.000
_cell.length_c   1.000
_cell.angle_alpha   90.00
_cell.angle_beta   90.00
_cell.angle_gamma   90.00
#
_symmetry.space_group_name_H-M   'P 1'
#
loop_
_entity.id
_entity.type
_entity.pdbx_description
1 polymer ?
#
loop_
_entity_poly.entity_id
_entity_poly.type
_entity_poly.pdbx_seq_one_letter_code
_entity_poly.pdbx_strand_id
1 'polypeptide(L)'
;MVTVNKYLYEDDFGQKICLCSEKQEYKVLFREVNETELKTNDVDSVTKASIYKMEKLVVMCTECKKIYFVSMSFEGSFKSQYVTLESVELFDGEALEARNLINRIYSEYEDAMVDIATDDYVIKVLSKSEDDEKTNTRYVYLNREDSILYSDLQSE
;
A
#
# COMPACT_ATOMS: atom_id res chain seq x y z
N MET A 1 -1.22 12.45 9.20
CA MET A 1 -0.64 12.83 7.90
C MET A 1 -0.61 11.56 7.07
N VAL A 2 -1.16 11.54 5.84
CA VAL A 2 -1.09 10.35 4.98
C VAL A 2 0.25 10.40 4.24
N THR A 3 1.08 9.37 4.42
CA THR A 3 2.37 9.23 3.72
C THR A 3 2.31 7.98 2.88
N VAL A 4 2.60 8.11 1.58
CA VAL A 4 2.63 6.98 0.66
C VAL A 4 4.04 6.84 0.07
N ASN A 5 4.62 5.65 0.25
CA ASN A 5 5.87 5.29 -0.42
C ASN A 5 5.55 4.81 -1.84
N LYS A 6 6.13 5.46 -2.86
CA LYS A 6 6.02 5.05 -4.27
C LYS A 6 6.73 3.72 -4.55
N TYR A 7 7.75 3.40 -3.74
CA TYR A 7 8.58 2.20 -3.85
C TYR A 7 8.68 1.52 -2.50
N LEU A 8 8.69 0.19 -2.51
CA LEU A 8 8.91 -0.69 -1.37
C LEU A 8 10.10 -1.61 -1.67
N TYR A 9 10.76 -2.06 -0.63
CA TYR A 9 11.93 -2.93 -0.68
C TYR A 9 11.65 -4.23 0.08
N GLU A 10 12.55 -5.20 -0.03
CA GLU A 10 12.47 -6.48 0.70
C GLU A 10 12.16 -6.31 2.19
N ASP A 11 12.82 -5.36 2.85
CA ASP A 11 12.65 -5.09 4.29
C ASP A 11 11.22 -4.62 4.63
N ASP A 12 10.54 -3.94 3.72
CA ASP A 12 9.14 -3.52 3.92
C ASP A 12 8.19 -4.73 3.96
N PHE A 13 8.57 -5.84 3.33
CA PHE A 13 7.80 -7.09 3.31
C PHE A 13 8.29 -8.10 4.35
N GLY A 14 9.44 -7.86 4.98
CA GLY A 14 10.12 -8.80 5.88
C GLY A 14 10.73 -10.03 5.20
N GLN A 15 10.54 -10.20 3.88
CA GLN A 15 11.11 -11.27 3.06
C GLN A 15 11.02 -10.94 1.57
N LYS A 16 11.79 -11.67 0.74
CA LYS A 16 11.68 -11.57 -0.72
C LYS A 16 10.36 -12.16 -1.22
N ILE A 17 9.61 -11.37 -2.00
CA ILE A 17 8.41 -11.85 -2.71
C ILE A 17 8.70 -12.23 -4.17
N CYS A 18 9.80 -11.71 -4.75
CA CYS A 18 10.26 -12.05 -6.09
C CYS A 18 11.70 -12.59 -6.03
N LEU A 19 11.99 -13.62 -6.83
CA LEU A 19 13.28 -14.32 -6.84
C LEU A 19 14.15 -13.97 -8.06
N CYS A 20 13.81 -12.92 -8.80
CA CYS A 20 14.51 -12.59 -10.06
C CYS A 20 15.86 -11.88 -9.86
N SER A 21 16.08 -11.25 -8.70
CA SER A 21 17.29 -10.50 -8.40
C SER A 21 17.61 -10.52 -6.89
N GLU A 22 18.84 -10.19 -6.54
CA GLU A 22 19.27 -10.13 -5.12
C GLU A 22 18.75 -8.90 -4.39
N LYS A 23 18.70 -7.74 -5.06
CA LYS A 23 18.13 -6.51 -4.52
C LYS A 23 16.76 -6.32 -5.13
N GLN A 24 15.73 -6.39 -4.30
CA GLN A 24 14.36 -6.25 -4.73
C GLN A 24 13.82 -4.86 -4.43
N GLU A 25 13.40 -4.18 -5.48
CA GLU A 25 12.64 -2.94 -5.42
C GLU A 25 11.31 -3.17 -6.14
N TYR A 26 10.24 -2.66 -5.52
CA TYR A 26 8.87 -2.85 -5.96
C TYR A 26 8.19 -1.51 -6.08
N LYS A 27 7.67 -1.21 -7.27
CA LYS A 27 6.85 -0.02 -7.49
C LYS A 27 5.43 -0.29 -7.00
N VAL A 28 4.88 0.62 -6.19
CA VAL A 28 3.49 0.53 -5.73
C VAL A 28 2.56 1.02 -6.83
N LEU A 29 1.67 0.14 -7.28
CA LEU A 29 0.66 0.41 -8.30
C LEU A 29 -0.68 0.79 -7.66
N PHE A 30 -1.03 0.08 -6.60
CA PHE A 30 -2.21 0.35 -5.78
C PHE A 30 -1.93 -0.02 -4.32
N ARG A 31 -2.56 0.69 -3.40
CA ARG A 31 -2.43 0.46 -1.95
C ARG A 31 -3.72 0.84 -1.24
N GLU A 32 -4.36 -0.12 -0.58
CA GLU A 32 -5.40 0.13 0.43
C GLU A 32 -4.76 -0.02 1.81
N VAL A 33 -4.99 0.95 2.70
CA VAL A 33 -4.50 0.92 4.07
C VAL A 33 -5.65 1.13 5.04
N ASN A 34 -5.66 0.31 6.08
CA ASN A 34 -6.43 0.53 7.31
C ASN A 34 -5.44 0.61 8.47
N GLU A 35 -5.29 1.82 9.03
CA GLU A 35 -4.32 2.13 10.07
C GLU A 35 -5.04 2.53 11.36
N THR A 36 -4.57 1.97 12.47
CA THR A 36 -4.96 2.35 13.83
C THR A 36 -3.71 2.78 14.58
N GLU A 37 -3.68 4.02 15.04
CA GLU A 37 -2.61 4.58 15.85
C GLU A 37 -3.14 4.85 17.27
N LEU A 38 -2.50 4.30 18.29
CA LEU A 38 -2.85 4.54 19.69
C LEU A 38 -2.26 5.88 20.17
N LYS A 39 -3.11 6.73 20.73
CA LYS A 39 -2.71 7.94 21.45
C LYS A 39 -2.14 7.53 22.80
N THR A 40 -0.82 7.44 22.88
CA THR A 40 -0.14 7.04 24.12
C THR A 40 -0.12 8.21 25.11
N ASN A 41 -0.89 8.10 26.20
CA ASN A 41 -0.73 8.93 27.39
C ASN A 41 0.16 8.18 28.39
N ASP A 42 1.32 8.76 28.70
CA ASP A 42 2.26 8.42 29.77
C ASP A 42 3.19 7.18 29.64
N VAL A 43 4.49 7.51 29.76
CA VAL A 43 5.70 6.89 30.36
C VAL A 43 5.85 5.36 30.46
N ASP A 44 4.79 4.56 30.54
CA ASP A 44 4.82 3.08 30.54
C ASP A 44 4.62 2.45 29.14
N SER A 45 4.41 3.28 28.12
CA SER A 45 4.11 2.94 26.72
C SER A 45 5.21 2.19 25.94
N VAL A 46 6.25 1.75 26.64
CA VAL A 46 7.47 1.17 26.09
C VAL A 46 7.27 -0.26 25.56
N THR A 47 6.12 -0.89 25.80
CA THR A 47 5.89 -2.34 25.56
C THR A 47 4.70 -2.72 24.68
N LYS A 48 3.83 -1.79 24.25
CA LYS A 48 2.65 -2.11 23.42
C LYS A 48 2.75 -1.48 22.02
N ALA A 49 2.29 -2.18 20.99
CA ALA A 49 2.24 -1.66 19.61
C ALA A 49 1.42 -0.36 19.60
N SER A 50 2.05 0.73 19.16
CA SER A 50 1.43 2.05 19.04
C SER A 50 0.77 2.25 17.68
N ILE A 51 1.10 1.42 16.70
CA ILE A 51 0.56 1.48 15.34
C ILE A 51 0.25 0.07 14.86
N TYR A 52 -0.97 -0.14 14.39
CA TYR A 52 -1.40 -1.35 13.67
C TYR A 52 -1.86 -0.94 12.27
N LYS A 53 -1.35 -1.61 11.23
CA LYS A 53 -1.77 -1.38 9.84
C LYS A 53 -2.11 -2.70 9.17
N MET A 54 -3.21 -2.70 8.44
CA MET A 54 -3.50 -3.73 7.45
C MET A 54 -3.43 -3.10 6.06
N GLU A 55 -2.77 -3.80 5.15
CA GLU A 55 -2.51 -3.30 3.82
C GLU A 55 -2.82 -4.33 2.76
N LYS A 56 -3.50 -3.88 1.69
CA LYS A 56 -3.59 -4.61 0.44
C LYS A 56 -2.86 -3.84 -0.62
N LEU A 57 -1.86 -4.46 -1.22
CA LEU A 57 -0.95 -3.85 -2.16
C LEU A 57 -1.06 -4.55 -3.51
N VAL A 58 -0.95 -3.76 -4.58
CA VAL A 58 -0.57 -4.26 -5.89
C VAL A 58 0.76 -3.62 -6.23
N VAL A 59 1.79 -4.45 -6.39
CA VAL A 59 3.17 -4.01 -6.59
C VAL A 59 3.78 -4.66 -7.82
N MET A 60 4.69 -3.94 -8.49
CA MET A 60 5.43 -4.45 -9.64
C MET A 60 6.92 -4.51 -9.31
N CYS A 61 7.53 -5.68 -9.50
CA CYS A 61 8.98 -5.82 -9.42
C CYS A 61 9.64 -4.93 -10.48
N THR A 62 10.55 -4.04 -10.08
CA THR A 62 11.16 -3.09 -11.02
C THR A 62 12.14 -3.76 -11.98
N GLU A 63 12.63 -4.96 -11.66
CA GLU A 63 13.54 -5.75 -12.50
C GLU A 63 12.79 -6.58 -13.55
N CYS A 64 11.96 -7.55 -13.12
CA CYS A 64 11.30 -8.49 -14.03
C CYS A 64 9.87 -8.09 -14.45
N LYS A 65 9.36 -6.96 -13.94
CA LYS A 65 8.02 -6.40 -14.23
C LYS A 65 6.83 -7.28 -13.84
N LYS A 66 7.06 -8.38 -13.11
CA LYS A 66 5.99 -9.19 -12.54
C LYS A 66 5.20 -8.39 -11.51
N ILE A 67 3.88 -8.55 -11.56
CA ILE A 67 2.92 -7.88 -10.69
C ILE A 67 2.48 -8.85 -9.60
N TYR A 68 2.41 -8.38 -8.36
CA TYR A 68 2.05 -9.14 -7.19
C TYR A 68 0.90 -8.47 -6.44
N PHE A 69 -0.07 -9.27 -6.03
CA PHE A 69 -1.11 -8.90 -5.07
C PHE A 69 -0.66 -9.37 -3.69
N VAL A 70 -0.57 -8.44 -2.75
CA VAL A 70 -0.01 -8.71 -1.42
C VAL A 70 -1.00 -8.24 -0.36
N SER A 71 -1.33 -9.13 0.59
CA SER A 71 -2.02 -8.77 1.83
C SER A 71 -1.02 -8.87 2.96
N MET A 72 -0.94 -7.84 3.79
CA MET A 72 0.01 -7.80 4.90
C MET A 72 -0.53 -6.99 6.08
N SER A 73 0.02 -7.27 7.25
CA SER A 73 -0.16 -6.46 8.44
C SER A 73 1.17 -6.00 9.00
N PHE A 74 1.15 -4.82 9.60
CA PHE A 74 2.28 -4.22 10.29
C PHE A 74 1.86 -3.89 11.72
N GLU A 75 2.70 -4.29 12.67
CA GLU A 75 2.57 -3.93 14.08
C GLU A 75 3.85 -3.22 14.53
N GLY A 76 3.74 -1.93 14.85
CA GLY A 76 4.88 -1.10 15.22
C GLY A 76 4.73 -0.51 16.61
N SER A 77 5.83 -0.48 17.35
CA SER A 77 6.04 0.32 18.55
C SER A 77 7.31 1.14 18.41
N PHE A 78 7.60 2.00 19.40
CA PHE A 78 8.89 2.70 19.48
C PHE A 78 10.12 1.77 19.59
N LYS A 79 9.95 0.49 19.94
CA LYS A 79 11.06 -0.46 20.17
C LYS A 79 11.15 -1.59 19.15
N SER A 80 10.04 -1.98 18.56
CA SER A 80 9.96 -3.15 17.69
C SER A 80 8.93 -2.94 16.60
N GLN A 81 9.20 -3.54 15.44
CA GLN A 81 8.33 -3.52 14.28
C GLN A 81 8.22 -4.96 13.77
N TYR A 82 7.01 -5.38 13.46
CA TYR A 82 6.71 -6.69 12.94
C TYR A 82 5.88 -6.54 11.67
N VAL A 83 6.31 -7.23 10.62
CA VAL A 83 5.59 -7.33 9.36
C VAL A 83 5.15 -8.77 9.19
N THR A 84 3.87 -8.98 8.90
CA THR A 84 3.31 -10.29 8.58
C THR A 84 2.74 -10.25 7.19
N LEU A 85 3.28 -11.06 6.28
CA LEU A 85 2.65 -11.31 4.98
C LEU A 85 1.57 -12.36 5.14
N GLU A 86 0.33 -11.96 4.88
CA GLU A 86 -0.84 -12.83 4.93
C GLU A 86 -1.00 -13.61 3.62
N SER A 87 -0.76 -12.95 2.49
CA SER A 87 -0.75 -13.56 1.17
C SER A 87 0.15 -12.82 0.19
N VAL A 88 0.70 -13.56 -0.77
CA VAL A 88 1.45 -13.05 -1.92
C VAL A 88 1.03 -13.87 -3.13
N GLU A 89 0.38 -13.22 -4.09
CA GLU A 89 -0.15 -13.85 -5.30
C GLU A 89 0.48 -13.21 -6.53
N LEU A 90 1.09 -14.01 -7.40
CA LEU A 90 1.59 -13.55 -8.69
C LEU A 90 0.41 -13.36 -9.65
N PHE A 91 0.32 -12.19 -10.26
CA PHE A 91 -0.60 -11.96 -11.37
C PHE A 91 0.00 -12.53 -12.66
N ASP A 92 -0.75 -13.40 -13.33
CA ASP A 92 -0.34 -14.13 -14.53
C ASP A 92 -0.91 -13.55 -15.84
N GLY A 93 -1.73 -12.49 -15.75
CA GLY A 93 -2.28 -11.77 -16.90
C GLY A 93 -1.38 -10.68 -17.46
N GLU A 94 -1.91 -9.95 -18.44
CA GLU A 94 -1.22 -8.84 -19.09
C GLU A 94 -1.31 -7.53 -18.28
N ALA A 95 -0.39 -6.58 -18.54
CA ALA A 95 -0.39 -5.28 -17.86
C ALA A 95 -1.74 -4.53 -18.02
N LEU A 96 -2.37 -4.63 -19.18
CA LEU A 96 -3.69 -4.05 -19.45
C LEU A 96 -4.78 -4.65 -18.55
N GLU A 97 -4.76 -5.97 -18.34
CA GLU A 97 -5.70 -6.66 -17.46
C GLU A 97 -5.47 -6.28 -16.00
N ALA A 98 -4.20 -6.18 -15.58
CA ALA A 98 -3.84 -5.70 -14.25
C ALA A 98 -4.36 -4.27 -14.02
N ARG A 99 -4.15 -3.36 -14.97
CA ARG A 99 -4.69 -1.99 -14.90
C ARG A 99 -6.20 -1.99 -14.76
N ASN A 100 -6.91 -2.75 -15.58
CA ASN A 100 -8.36 -2.78 -15.56
C ASN A 100 -8.89 -3.31 -14.23
N LEU A 101 -8.24 -4.33 -13.66
CA LEU A 101 -8.57 -4.87 -12.35
C LEU A 101 -8.31 -3.84 -11.23
N ILE A 102 -7.14 -3.20 -11.23
CA ILE A 102 -6.79 -2.14 -10.27
C ILE A 102 -7.80 -0.99 -10.34
N ASN A 103 -8.12 -0.50 -11.54
CA ASN A 103 -9.08 0.59 -11.72
C ASN A 103 -10.49 0.19 -11.28
N ARG A 104 -10.89 -1.06 -11.52
CA ARG A 104 -12.17 -1.59 -11.02
C ARG A 104 -12.21 -1.59 -9.49
N ILE A 105 -11.19 -2.15 -8.83
CA ILE A 105 -11.08 -2.13 -7.37
C ILE A 105 -11.14 -0.68 -6.86
N TYR A 106 -10.36 0.22 -7.48
CA TYR A 106 -10.34 1.63 -7.09
C TYR A 106 -11.69 2.33 -7.26
N SER A 107 -12.47 1.96 -8.28
CA SER A 107 -13.80 2.54 -8.53
C SER A 107 -14.84 2.16 -7.48
N GLU A 108 -14.63 1.07 -6.72
CA GLU A 108 -15.53 0.67 -5.63
C GLU A 108 -15.52 1.66 -4.45
N TYR A 109 -14.52 2.56 -4.39
CA TYR A 109 -14.39 3.58 -3.35
C TYR A 109 -14.94 4.94 -3.81
N GLU A 110 -16.25 5.03 -4.01
CA GLU A 110 -16.91 6.28 -4.44
C GLU A 110 -17.06 7.29 -3.30
N ASP A 111 -17.31 6.82 -2.07
CA ASP A 111 -17.59 7.66 -0.89
C ASP A 111 -16.32 8.14 -0.16
N ALA A 112 -15.44 8.84 -0.88
CA ALA A 112 -14.23 9.41 -0.27
C ALA A 112 -14.53 10.73 0.46
N MET A 113 -13.99 10.89 1.68
CA MET A 113 -14.04 12.16 2.43
C MET A 113 -13.11 13.22 1.82
N VAL A 114 -11.97 12.78 1.29
CA VAL A 114 -10.97 13.61 0.63
C VAL A 114 -10.45 12.86 -0.58
N ASP A 115 -10.41 13.53 -1.73
CA ASP A 115 -9.80 13.03 -2.97
C ASP A 115 -8.71 14.00 -3.40
N ILE A 116 -7.47 13.50 -3.45
CA ILE A 116 -6.29 14.23 -3.94
C ILE A 116 -5.87 13.56 -5.23
N ALA A 117 -6.17 14.18 -6.37
CA ALA A 117 -5.76 13.71 -7.68
C ALA A 117 -4.68 14.63 -8.27
N THR A 118 -3.61 14.02 -8.73
CA THR A 118 -2.56 14.62 -9.57
C THR A 118 -2.46 13.84 -10.87
N ASP A 119 -1.63 14.31 -11.80
CA ASP A 119 -1.35 13.58 -13.04
C ASP A 119 -0.68 12.23 -12.76
N ASP A 120 0.16 12.16 -11.71
CA ASP A 120 0.99 11.00 -11.38
C ASP A 120 0.30 9.98 -10.46
N TYR A 121 -0.62 10.43 -9.61
CA TYR A 121 -1.27 9.58 -8.62
C TYR A 121 -2.58 10.15 -8.07
N VAL A 122 -3.36 9.28 -7.44
CA VAL A 122 -4.56 9.67 -6.69
C VAL A 122 -4.56 9.05 -5.29
N ILE A 123 -5.00 9.81 -4.29
CA ILE A 123 -5.23 9.34 -2.93
C ILE A 123 -6.67 9.67 -2.53
N LYS A 124 -7.41 8.66 -2.08
CA LYS A 124 -8.73 8.84 -1.46
C LYS A 124 -8.66 8.48 0.02
N VAL A 125 -9.01 9.42 0.89
CA VAL A 125 -9.26 9.14 2.32
C VAL A 125 -10.71 8.72 2.47
N LEU A 126 -10.93 7.47 2.85
CA LEU A 126 -12.26 6.84 2.93
C LEU A 126 -12.92 7.13 4.27
N SER A 127 -12.14 7.05 5.35
CA SER A 127 -12.61 7.40 6.67
C SER A 127 -11.46 7.86 7.54
N LYS A 128 -11.77 8.76 8.46
CA LYS A 128 -10.90 9.13 9.56
C LYS A 128 -11.74 9.30 10.81
N SER A 129 -11.40 8.58 11.87
CA SER A 129 -12.02 8.74 13.18
C SER A 129 -10.96 8.85 14.25
N GLU A 130 -11.28 9.60 15.29
CA GLU A 130 -10.35 9.91 16.36
C GLU A 130 -11.13 9.98 17.67
N ASP A 131 -10.67 9.23 18.67
CA ASP A 131 -11.19 9.25 20.05
C ASP A 131 -10.03 9.51 21.03
N ASP A 132 -10.30 9.44 22.33
CA ASP A 132 -9.28 9.71 23.35
C ASP A 132 -8.15 8.67 23.38
N GLU A 133 -8.37 7.46 22.85
CA GLU A 133 -7.43 6.34 22.88
C GLU A 133 -6.68 6.17 21.56
N LYS A 134 -7.29 6.49 20.42
CA LYS A 134 -6.74 6.14 19.10
C LYS A 134 -7.22 7.02 17.96
N THR A 135 -6.47 6.95 16.87
CA THR A 135 -6.81 7.48 15.55
C THR A 135 -6.93 6.32 14.58
N ASN A 136 -8.05 6.20 13.86
CA ASN A 136 -8.23 5.24 12.78
C ASN A 136 -8.26 6.00 11.46
N THR A 137 -7.47 5.55 10.48
CA THR A 137 -7.43 6.15 9.14
C THR A 137 -7.53 5.05 8.09
N ARG A 138 -8.46 5.21 7.15
CA ARG A 138 -8.56 4.35 5.97
C ARG A 138 -8.36 5.18 4.72
N TYR A 139 -7.47 4.73 3.84
CA TYR A 139 -7.21 5.40 2.58
C TYR A 139 -6.81 4.41 1.49
N VAL A 140 -7.00 4.83 0.24
CA VAL A 140 -6.48 4.14 -0.94
C VAL A 140 -5.59 5.06 -1.74
N TYR A 141 -4.57 4.49 -2.35
CA TYR A 141 -3.65 5.14 -3.28
C TYR A 141 -3.64 4.39 -4.60
N LEU A 142 -3.64 5.14 -5.69
CA LEU A 142 -3.53 4.65 -7.06
C LEU A 142 -2.41 5.38 -7.77
N ASN A 143 -1.44 4.64 -8.30
CA ASN A 143 -0.38 5.17 -9.14
C ASN A 143 -0.86 5.30 -10.59
N ARG A 144 -0.73 6.47 -11.20
CA ARG A 144 -1.08 6.77 -12.60
C ARG A 144 0.14 7.02 -13.50
N GLU A 145 1.32 7.15 -12.92
CA GLU A 145 2.58 7.45 -13.61
C GLU A 145 3.21 6.22 -14.29
N ASP A 146 2.69 5.00 -14.05
CA ASP A 146 3.37 3.80 -14.50
C ASP A 146 3.30 3.58 -16.02
N SER A 147 4.43 3.83 -16.69
CA SER A 147 4.54 3.73 -18.15
C SER A 147 4.28 2.34 -18.71
N ILE A 148 4.31 1.26 -17.91
CA ILE A 148 4.03 -0.09 -18.39
C ILE A 148 2.52 -0.34 -18.35
N LEU A 149 1.88 -0.07 -17.21
CA LEU A 149 0.42 -0.18 -17.05
C LEU A 149 -0.36 0.75 -17.99
N TYR A 150 0.20 1.91 -18.32
CA TYR A 150 -0.45 2.93 -19.14
C TYR A 150 0.23 3.14 -20.51
N SER A 151 1.06 2.19 -20.95
CA SER A 151 1.81 2.27 -22.22
C SER A 151 0.93 2.48 -23.45
N ASP A 152 -0.25 1.85 -23.48
CA ASP A 152 -1.26 1.99 -24.53
C ASP A 152 -1.87 3.39 -24.61
N LEU A 153 -1.92 4.14 -23.50
CA LEU A 153 -2.44 5.52 -23.46
C LEU A 153 -1.39 6.57 -23.85
N GLN A 154 -0.11 6.20 -23.86
CA GLN A 154 0.99 7.09 -24.26
C GLN A 154 1.29 7.03 -25.77
N SER A 155 0.57 6.19 -26.50
CA SER A 155 0.79 5.91 -27.93
C SER A 155 -0.13 6.73 -28.87
N GLU A 156 -0.88 7.70 -28.34
CA GLU A 156 -1.78 8.60 -29.09
C GLU A 156 -1.17 9.98 -29.37
#